data_AF-A0A7K6GGP8-F1
#
_entry.id   AF-A0A7K6GGP8-F1
#
_cell.length_a   1.000
_cell.length_b   1.000
_cell.length_c   1.000
_cell.angle_alpha   90.00
_cell.angle_beta   90.00
_cell.angle_gamma   90.00
#
_symmetry.space_group_name_H-M   'P 1'
#
loop_
_entity.id
_entity.type
_entity.pdbx_description
1 polymer ?
#
loop_
_entity_poly.entity_id
_entity_poly.type
_entity_poly.pdbx_seq_one_letter_code
_entity_poly.pdbx_strand_id
1 'polypeptide(L)'
;LSLKFGDIGNLKGLVIRFLLTTSSYQLSVQHWFSLHRLQLLYNHSAQATFNATGIHAPASYSFHCQHVSSLQRYHALLVPSSANDLSKLWEVTFTDFQV
;
A
#
# COMPACT_ATOMS: atom_id res chain seq x y z
N LEU A 1 3.10 6.49 -6.35
CA LEU A 1 4.54 6.35 -6.04
C LEU A 1 5.01 4.94 -6.42
N SER A 2 6.18 4.77 -7.04
CA SER A 2 6.74 3.43 -7.33
C SER A 2 8.20 3.35 -6.86
N LEU A 3 8.50 2.38 -6.01
CA LEU A 3 9.85 2.05 -5.55
C LEU A 3 10.33 0.84 -6.34
N LYS A 4 11.39 1.00 -7.11
CA LYS A 4 11.98 -0.08 -7.91
C LYS A 4 13.23 -0.57 -7.20
N PHE A 5 13.15 -1.74 -6.64
CA PHE A 5 14.30 -2.45 -6.12
C PHE A 5 14.82 -3.30 -7.27
N GLY A 6 16.13 -3.22 -7.55
CA GLY A 6 16.75 -4.10 -8.53
C GLY A 6 16.71 -5.55 -8.06
N ASP A 7 17.76 -6.29 -8.37
CA ASP A 7 17.87 -7.64 -7.87
C ASP A 7 18.29 -7.65 -6.40
N ILE A 8 17.45 -8.19 -5.52
CA ILE A 8 17.74 -8.42 -4.10
C ILE A 8 17.91 -9.92 -3.89
N GLY A 9 19.14 -10.41 -4.07
CA GLY A 9 19.43 -11.86 -3.99
C GLY A 9 18.60 -12.64 -5.02
N ASN A 10 17.74 -13.54 -4.53
CA ASN A 10 16.83 -14.34 -5.37
C ASN A 10 15.56 -13.56 -5.77
N LEU A 11 15.26 -12.43 -5.13
CA LEU A 11 14.16 -11.56 -5.51
C LEU A 11 14.57 -10.69 -6.68
N LYS A 12 14.16 -11.08 -7.89
CA LYS A 12 14.46 -10.37 -9.14
C LYS A 12 13.38 -9.34 -9.46
N GLY A 13 13.81 -8.10 -9.70
CA GLY A 13 12.97 -7.01 -10.18
C GLY A 13 11.73 -6.70 -9.32
N LEU A 14 11.90 -6.59 -8.00
CA LEU A 14 10.79 -6.24 -7.09
C LEU A 14 10.42 -4.76 -7.23
N VAL A 15 9.16 -4.48 -7.54
CA VAL A 15 8.61 -3.12 -7.57
C VAL A 15 7.47 -3.01 -6.57
N ILE A 16 7.55 -2.02 -5.69
CA ILE A 16 6.48 -1.68 -4.74
C ILE A 16 5.80 -0.41 -5.25
N ARG A 17 4.51 -0.51 -5.57
CA ARG A 17 3.71 0.61 -6.10
C ARG A 17 2.58 0.96 -5.14
N PHE A 18 2.54 2.23 -4.74
CA PHE A 18 1.49 2.82 -3.94
C PHE A 18 0.55 3.61 -4.86
N LEU A 19 -0.73 3.24 -4.86
CA LEU A 19 -1.80 3.88 -5.62
C LEU A 19 -2.62 4.75 -4.67
N LEU A 20 -2.49 6.06 -4.80
CA LEU A 20 -3.24 7.02 -4.01
C LEU A 20 -4.43 7.54 -4.81
N THR A 21 -5.52 7.82 -4.12
CA THR A 21 -6.70 8.50 -4.65
C THR A 21 -6.93 9.79 -3.89
N THR A 22 -7.42 10.81 -4.58
CA THR A 22 -7.80 12.09 -3.97
C THR A 22 -9.31 12.25 -3.96
N SER A 23 -9.87 12.65 -2.83
CA SER A 23 -11.29 13.03 -2.72
C SER A 23 -11.41 14.49 -2.26
N SER A 24 -12.42 15.19 -2.77
CA SER A 24 -12.76 16.54 -2.34
C SER A 24 -14.16 16.53 -1.75
N TYR A 25 -14.29 16.93 -0.49
CA TYR A 25 -15.60 17.13 0.12
C TYR A 25 -16.02 18.59 -0.10
N GLN A 26 -17.09 18.80 -0.87
CA GLN A 26 -17.55 20.13 -1.27
C GLN A 26 -17.81 21.08 -0.08
N LEU A 27 -18.17 20.53 1.08
CA LEU A 27 -18.47 21.31 2.29
C LEU A 27 -17.25 21.76 3.08
N SER A 28 -16.10 21.08 2.96
CA SER A 28 -14.91 21.38 3.77
C SER A 28 -13.83 22.15 3.01
N VAL A 29 -13.96 22.34 1.69
CA VAL A 29 -12.92 22.93 0.80
C VAL A 29 -11.57 22.20 0.92
N GLN A 30 -11.54 21.05 1.59
CA GLN A 30 -10.33 20.34 1.94
C GLN A 30 -10.22 19.08 1.09
N HIS A 31 -9.11 18.99 0.37
CA HIS A 31 -8.73 17.78 -0.34
C HIS A 31 -8.18 16.76 0.66
N TRP A 32 -8.53 15.50 0.43
CA TRP A 32 -8.01 14.36 1.15
C TRP A 32 -7.31 13.45 0.16
N PHE A 33 -6.26 12.79 0.62
CA PHE A 33 -5.74 11.62 -0.07
C PHE A 33 -6.02 10.37 0.74
N SER A 34 -6.12 9.26 0.05
CA SER A 34 -6.12 7.93 0.65
C SER A 34 -5.20 7.01 -0.15
N LEU A 35 -4.50 6.12 0.55
CA LEU A 35 -3.86 4.99 -0.11
C LEU A 35 -4.97 4.00 -0.47
N HIS A 36 -5.21 3.80 -1.76
CA HIS A 36 -6.24 2.91 -2.25
C HIS A 36 -5.72 1.47 -2.35
N ARG A 37 -4.54 1.30 -2.95
CA ARG A 37 -3.94 -0.02 -3.15
C ARG A 37 -2.42 -0.01 -3.00
N LEU A 38 -1.89 -1.12 -2.54
CA LEU A 38 -0.48 -1.49 -2.64
C LEU A 38 -0.35 -2.60 -3.68
N GLN A 39 0.59 -2.45 -4.61
CA GLN A 39 0.93 -3.47 -5.58
C GLN A 39 2.40 -3.87 -5.42
N LEU A 40 2.64 -5.16 -5.28
CA LEU A 40 3.97 -5.75 -5.41
C LEU A 40 4.05 -6.39 -6.78
N LEU A 41 4.94 -5.90 -7.64
CA LEU A 41 5.28 -6.54 -8.90
C LEU A 41 6.59 -7.29 -8.72
N TYR A 42 6.59 -8.56 -9.09
CA TYR A 42 7.72 -9.46 -8.91
C TYR A 42 7.99 -10.22 -10.20
N ASN A 43 9.27 -10.40 -10.54
CA ASN A 43 9.71 -11.20 -11.66
C ASN A 43 9.00 -10.85 -12.99
N HIS A 44 8.74 -9.56 -13.20
CA HIS A 44 8.08 -8.96 -14.37
C HIS A 44 6.64 -9.39 -14.70
N SER A 45 6.11 -10.46 -14.11
CA SER A 45 4.79 -11.03 -14.44
C SER A 45 3.86 -11.20 -13.24
N ALA A 46 4.40 -11.45 -12.05
CA ALA A 46 3.59 -11.65 -10.86
C ALA A 46 3.19 -10.30 -10.26
N GLN A 47 1.91 -10.16 -9.93
CA GLN A 47 1.39 -8.98 -9.24
C GLN A 47 0.54 -9.42 -8.04
N ALA A 48 0.97 -9.03 -6.84
CA ALA A 48 0.18 -9.13 -5.62
C ALA A 48 -0.45 -7.77 -5.33
N THR A 49 -1.77 -7.73 -5.12
CA THR A 49 -2.51 -6.49 -4.89
C THR A 49 -3.19 -6.53 -3.54
N PHE A 50 -2.91 -5.53 -2.70
CA PHE A 50 -3.58 -5.31 -1.43
C PHE A 50 -4.49 -4.09 -1.54
N ASN A 51 -5.71 -4.20 -1.04
CA ASN A 51 -6.55 -3.07 -0.70
C ASN A 51 -6.02 -2.46 0.61
N ALA A 52 -5.79 -1.16 0.60
CA ALA A 52 -5.40 -0.42 1.79
C ALA A 52 -6.67 0.11 2.48
N THR A 53 -6.73 -0.05 3.81
CA THR A 53 -7.85 0.40 4.63
C THR A 53 -7.37 1.38 5.68
N GLY A 54 -8.14 2.44 5.93
CA GLY A 54 -7.82 3.40 7.01
C GLY A 54 -6.60 4.29 6.78
N ILE A 55 -5.91 4.21 5.63
CA ILE A 55 -4.72 5.02 5.33
C ILE A 55 -5.13 6.25 4.52
N HIS A 56 -5.33 7.37 5.20
CA HIS A 56 -5.81 8.63 4.61
C HIS A 56 -5.47 9.83 5.50
N ALA A 57 -5.29 10.99 4.88
CA ALA A 57 -5.10 12.26 5.58
C ALA A 57 -5.58 13.43 4.70
N PRO A 58 -5.83 14.62 5.27
CA PRO A 58 -5.99 15.81 4.47
C PRO A 58 -4.71 16.10 3.68
N ALA A 59 -4.84 16.58 2.44
CA ALA A 59 -3.72 16.76 1.51
C ALA A 59 -2.64 17.75 1.96
N SER A 60 -2.93 18.55 3.00
CA SER A 60 -1.99 19.47 3.64
C SER A 60 -1.18 18.83 4.78
N TYR A 61 -1.49 17.59 5.14
CA TYR A 61 -0.84 16.82 6.21
C TYR A 61 -0.35 15.47 5.65
N SER A 62 0.47 14.78 6.43
CA SER A 62 0.88 13.39 6.14
C SER A 62 0.12 12.40 7.02
N PHE A 63 -0.07 11.18 6.52
CA PHE A 63 -0.49 10.05 7.35
C PHE A 63 0.76 9.42 7.99
N HIS A 64 0.75 9.19 9.30
CA HIS A 64 1.81 8.47 10.02
C HIS A 64 1.22 7.30 10.79
N CYS A 65 1.86 6.12 10.70
CA CYS A 65 1.47 4.94 11.47
C CYS A 65 2.68 4.04 11.74
N GLN A 66 2.76 3.53 12.98
CA GLN A 66 3.86 2.65 13.37
C GLN A 66 3.93 1.37 12.53
N HIS A 67 2.77 0.81 12.16
CA HIS A 67 2.71 -0.42 11.38
C HIS A 67 1.61 -0.33 10.31
N VAL A 68 2.02 -0.42 9.05
CA VAL A 68 1.11 -0.71 7.93
C VAL A 68 1.44 -2.11 7.44
N SER A 69 0.54 -3.06 7.67
CA SER A 69 0.85 -4.47 7.43
C SER A 69 -0.33 -5.28 6.91
N SER A 70 -0.03 -6.40 6.27
CA SER A 70 -1.01 -7.45 5.94
C SER A 70 -1.28 -8.43 7.08
N LEU A 71 -0.50 -8.38 8.16
CA LEU A 71 -0.61 -9.30 9.29
C LEU A 71 -1.67 -8.85 10.29
N GLN A 72 -2.49 -9.81 10.75
CA GLN A 72 -3.58 -9.55 11.71
C GLN A 72 -3.09 -8.98 13.04
N ARG A 73 -1.89 -9.39 13.50
CA ARG A 73 -1.27 -8.86 14.73
C ARG A 73 -0.99 -7.36 14.68
N TYR A 74 -0.97 -6.77 13.48
CA TYR A 74 -0.76 -5.34 13.22
C TYR A 74 -2.00 -4.71 12.57
N HIS A 75 -3.19 -5.16 12.96
CA HIS A 75 -4.49 -4.66 12.48
C HIS A 75 -4.79 -4.85 10.98
N ALA A 76 -3.89 -5.49 10.22
CA ALA A 76 -4.08 -5.85 8.81
C ALA A 76 -4.63 -4.72 7.91
N LEU A 77 -4.01 -3.53 7.96
CA LEU A 77 -4.37 -2.39 7.09
C LEU A 77 -4.17 -2.65 5.59
N LEU A 78 -3.47 -3.74 5.23
CA LEU A 78 -3.30 -4.22 3.86
C LEU A 78 -3.99 -5.57 3.68
N VAL A 79 -5.16 -5.58 3.05
CA VAL A 79 -5.97 -6.79 2.87
C VAL A 79 -5.84 -7.28 1.42
N PRO A 80 -5.67 -8.59 1.16
CA PRO A 80 -5.70 -9.14 -0.19
C PRO A 80 -6.90 -8.64 -1.01
N SER A 81 -6.66 -8.18 -2.25
CA SER A 81 -7.74 -7.55 -3.03
C SER A 81 -8.83 -8.51 -3.51
N SER A 82 -8.53 -9.81 -3.59
CA SER A 82 -9.51 -10.85 -3.90
C SER A 82 -9.14 -12.20 -3.31
N ALA A 83 -10.06 -13.17 -3.35
CA ALA A 83 -9.81 -14.53 -2.87
C ALA A 83 -8.71 -15.27 -3.65
N ASN A 84 -8.48 -14.90 -4.92
CA ASN A 84 -7.52 -15.57 -5.80
C ASN A 84 -6.28 -14.70 -6.08
N ASP A 85 -6.12 -13.58 -5.36
CA ASP A 85 -4.99 -12.67 -5.56
C ASP A 85 -3.69 -13.25 -4.97
N LEU A 86 -2.58 -13.04 -5.67
CA LEU A 86 -1.26 -13.51 -5.25
C LEU A 86 -0.80 -12.88 -3.92
N SER A 87 -1.40 -11.78 -3.48
CA SER A 87 -1.14 -11.15 -2.17
C SER A 87 -1.27 -12.08 -0.98
N LYS A 88 -2.04 -13.17 -1.08
CA LYS A 88 -2.10 -14.20 -0.03
C LYS A 88 -0.79 -14.94 0.19
N LEU A 89 0.13 -14.90 -0.78
CA LEU A 89 1.46 -15.51 -0.71
C LEU A 89 2.52 -14.53 -0.17
N TRP A 90 2.12 -13.29 0.14
CA TRP A 90 3.03 -12.23 0.58
C TRP A 90 2.64 -11.72 1.96
N GLU A 91 3.65 -11.63 2.84
CA GLU A 91 3.54 -10.86 4.07
C GLU A 91 4.28 -9.54 3.89
N VAL A 92 3.58 -8.44 4.16
CA VAL A 92 4.15 -7.09 4.06
C VAL A 92 3.94 -6.39 5.39
N THR A 93 5.01 -5.77 5.87
CA THR A 93 4.98 -4.86 7.02
C THR A 93 5.89 -3.69 6.73
N PHE A 94 5.32 -2.50 6.63
CA PHE A 94 6.05 -1.25 6.75
C PHE A 94 6.08 -0.86 8.23
N THR A 95 7.26 -0.47 8.69
CA THR A 95 7.46 0.07 10.05
C THR A 95 7.74 1.56 9.94
N ASP A 96 7.23 2.34 10.88
CA ASP A 96 7.37 3.79 10.91
C ASP A 96 6.94 4.44 9.57
N PHE A 97 5.74 4.10 9.11
CA PHE A 97 5.26 4.47 7.79
C PHE A 97 4.72 5.89 7.79
N GLN A 98 5.25 6.73 6.89
CA GLN A 98 4.74 8.08 6.63
C GLN A 98 4.53 8.29 5.12
N VAL A 99 3.38 8.83 4.74
CA VAL A 99 3.02 9.17 3.34
C VAL A 99 2.24 10.47 3.26
#